data_AF-G1UPB0-F1
#
_entry.id   AF-G1UPB0-F1
#
_cell.length_a   1.000
_cell.length_b   1.000
_cell.length_c   1.000
_cell.angle_alpha   90.00
_cell.angle_beta   90.00
_cell.angle_gamma   90.00
#
_symmetry.space_group_name_H-M   'P 1'
#
loop_
_entity.id
_entity.type
_entity.pdbx_description
1 polymer ?
#
loop_
_entity_poly.entity_id
_entity_poly.type
_entity_poly.pdbx_seq_one_letter_code
_entity_poly.pdbx_strand_id
1 'polypeptide(L)'
;MSPKKENLFEKKMARLQEIVSALESGDLPLEEGMALYKEGAACSRFCREQLEKARHELSLWQDGELKSLNPDEAGSTARGQGPQEAE
;
A
#
# COMPACT_ATOMS: atom_id res chain seq x y z
N MET A 1 10.01 -7.83 23.82
CA MET A 1 9.95 -7.98 22.34
C MET A 1 8.64 -8.64 21.98
N SER A 2 7.76 -7.97 21.24
CA SER A 2 6.41 -8.47 20.91
C SER A 2 6.42 -9.04 19.49
N PRO A 3 6.60 -10.36 19.29
CA PRO A 3 7.14 -10.90 18.04
C PRO A 3 6.09 -11.23 16.96
N LYS A 4 4.84 -10.80 17.09
CA LYS A 4 3.76 -11.28 16.19
C LYS A 4 3.51 -10.42 14.95
N LYS A 5 3.79 -9.10 15.00
CA LYS A 5 3.51 -8.19 13.88
C LYS A 5 4.72 -7.93 12.97
N GLU A 6 5.92 -7.85 13.52
CA GLU A 6 7.16 -7.67 12.73
C GLU A 6 7.37 -8.81 11.74
N ASN A 7 7.20 -10.06 12.20
CA ASN A 7 7.28 -11.25 11.34
C ASN A 7 6.24 -11.26 10.21
N LEU A 8 5.12 -10.56 10.35
CA LEU A 8 4.07 -10.52 9.31
C LEU A 8 4.40 -9.49 8.22
N PHE A 9 4.97 -8.34 8.60
CA PHE A 9 5.44 -7.34 7.64
C PHE A 9 6.54 -7.91 6.75
N GLU A 10 7.59 -8.49 7.36
CA GLU A 10 8.69 -9.07 6.60
C GLU A 10 8.22 -10.21 5.70
N LYS A 11 7.32 -11.08 6.18
CA LYS A 11 6.70 -12.12 5.33
C LYS A 11 5.93 -11.55 4.15
N LYS A 12 5.11 -10.51 4.37
CA LYS A 12 4.32 -9.87 3.30
C LYS A 12 5.22 -9.15 2.30
N MET A 13 6.33 -8.57 2.76
CA MET A 13 7.33 -7.96 1.90
C MET A 13 8.08 -8.99 1.06
N ALA A 14 8.55 -10.08 1.67
CA ALA A 14 9.20 -11.18 0.95
C ALA A 14 8.26 -11.79 -0.09
N ARG A 15 7.00 -12.04 0.28
CA ARG A 15 5.99 -12.54 -0.63
C ARG A 15 5.73 -11.58 -1.81
N LEU A 16 5.69 -10.28 -1.55
CA LEU A 16 5.55 -9.28 -2.61
C LEU A 16 6.73 -9.32 -3.59
N GLN A 17 7.96 -9.47 -3.11
CA GLN A 17 9.15 -9.59 -3.96
C GLN A 17 9.10 -10.85 -4.85
N GLU A 18 8.70 -12.00 -4.28
CA GLU A 18 8.48 -13.23 -5.04
C GLU A 18 7.45 -13.04 -6.16
N ILE A 19 6.31 -12.41 -5.83
CA ILE A 19 5.23 -12.13 -6.78
C ILE A 19 5.73 -11.23 -7.91
N VAL A 20 6.45 -10.16 -7.59
CA VAL A 20 7.00 -9.24 -8.60
C VAL A 20 7.97 -9.97 -9.51
N SER A 21 8.90 -10.74 -8.96
CA SER A 21 9.86 -11.52 -9.75
C SER A 21 9.17 -12.54 -10.66
N ALA A 22 8.11 -13.19 -10.17
CA ALA A 22 7.32 -14.12 -10.98
C ALA A 22 6.61 -13.38 -12.13
N LEU A 23 5.96 -12.25 -11.86
CA LEU A 23 5.27 -11.44 -12.87
C LEU A 23 6.23 -10.86 -13.91
N GLU A 24 7.43 -10.45 -13.51
CA GLU A 24 8.48 -9.94 -14.41
C GLU A 24 9.07 -11.01 -15.31
N SER A 25 9.04 -12.28 -14.88
CA SER A 25 9.52 -13.40 -15.69
C SER A 25 8.67 -13.65 -16.94
N GLY A 26 7.40 -13.21 -16.93
CA GLY A 26 6.52 -13.22 -18.10
C GLY A 26 6.07 -14.61 -18.60
N ASP A 27 6.52 -15.69 -17.97
CA ASP A 27 6.24 -17.09 -18.37
C ASP A 27 4.91 -17.63 -17.81
N LEU A 28 4.14 -16.79 -17.11
CA LEU A 28 2.92 -17.19 -16.42
C LEU A 28 1.70 -17.10 -17.35
N PRO A 29 0.78 -18.07 -17.29
CA PRO A 29 -0.52 -17.94 -17.95
C PRO A 29 -1.30 -16.76 -17.34
N LEU A 30 -2.16 -16.13 -18.15
CA LEU A 30 -2.88 -14.92 -17.79
C LEU A 30 -3.66 -15.04 -16.47
N GLU A 31 -4.34 -16.17 -16.24
CA GLU A 31 -5.08 -16.40 -14.99
C GLU A 31 -4.17 -16.39 -13.75
N GLU A 32 -3.01 -17.04 -13.82
CA GLU A 32 -2.02 -17.04 -12.73
C GLU A 32 -1.41 -15.66 -12.55
N GLY A 33 -1.09 -14.96 -13.64
CA GLY A 33 -0.62 -13.57 -13.59
C GLY A 33 -1.64 -12.65 -12.91
N MET A 34 -2.94 -12.79 -13.22
CA MET A 34 -4.00 -12.03 -12.56
C MET A 34 -4.14 -12.37 -11.08
N ALA A 35 -4.00 -13.64 -10.70
CA ALA A 35 -4.06 -14.07 -9.30
C ALA A 35 -2.87 -13.49 -8.50
N LEU A 36 -1.66 -13.63 -9.02
CA LEU A 36 -0.44 -13.08 -8.45
C LEU A 36 -0.50 -11.56 -8.33
N TYR A 37 -1.01 -10.86 -9.35
CA TYR A 37 -1.18 -9.41 -9.29
C TYR A 37 -2.13 -8.98 -8.16
N LYS A 38 -3.27 -9.65 -8.00
CA LYS A 38 -4.21 -9.37 -6.89
C LYS A 38 -3.56 -9.61 -5.53
N GLU A 39 -2.82 -10.71 -5.38
CA GLU A 39 -2.09 -11.03 -4.16
C GLU A 39 -1.00 -9.97 -3.86
N GLY A 40 -0.24 -9.57 -4.88
CA GLY A 40 0.80 -8.54 -4.78
C GLY A 40 0.22 -7.18 -4.40
N ALA A 41 -0.90 -6.78 -5.02
CA ALA A 41 -1.61 -5.56 -4.67
C ALA A 41 -2.06 -5.56 -3.20
N ALA A 42 -2.57 -6.69 -2.69
CA ALA A 42 -2.94 -6.84 -1.29
C ALA A 42 -1.74 -6.76 -0.35
N CYS A 43 -0.61 -7.41 -0.71
CA CYS A 43 0.63 -7.35 0.07
C CYS A 43 1.20 -5.92 0.12
N SER A 44 1.23 -5.22 -1.02
CA SER A 44 1.65 -3.82 -1.12
C SER A 44 0.80 -2.90 -0.25
N ARG A 45 -0.53 -3.04 -0.30
CA ARG A 45 -1.47 -2.28 0.53
C ARG A 45 -1.20 -2.50 2.01
N PHE A 46 -1.04 -3.77 2.43
CA PHE A 46 -0.73 -4.11 3.82
C PHE A 46 0.59 -3.48 4.29
N CYS A 47 1.66 -3.59 3.51
CA CYS A 47 2.95 -3.00 3.85
C CYS A 47 2.84 -1.47 4.01
N ARG A 48 2.11 -0.80 3.11
CA ARG A 48 1.87 0.64 3.21
C ARG A 48 1.09 1.01 4.48
N GLU A 49 0.02 0.29 4.80
CA GLU A 49 -0.75 0.52 6.03
C GLU A 49 0.09 0.35 7.30
N GLN A 50 1.02 -0.60 7.31
CA GLN A 50 1.91 -0.83 8.45
C GLN A 50 2.95 0.30 8.60
N LEU A 51 3.52 0.77 7.50
CA LEU A 51 4.46 1.89 7.50
C LEU A 51 3.78 3.20 7.92
N GLU A 52 2.56 3.45 7.46
CA GLU A 52 1.80 4.65 7.84
C GLU A 52 1.44 4.65 9.33
N LYS A 53 1.07 3.49 9.90
CA LYS A 53 0.90 3.36 11.36
C LYS A 53 2.19 3.68 12.12
N ALA A 54 3.31 3.12 11.68
CA ALA A 54 4.60 3.37 12.32
C ALA A 54 5.01 4.86 12.22
N ARG A 55 4.78 5.48 11.05
CA ARG A 55 5.01 6.92 10.83
C ARG A 55 4.12 7.77 11.74
N HIS A 56 2.85 7.38 11.88
CA HIS A 56 1.91 8.06 12.75
C HIS A 56 2.33 7.96 14.22
N GLU A 57 2.67 6.76 14.69
CA GLU A 57 3.20 6.56 16.04
C GLU A 57 4.45 7.43 16.26
N LEU A 58 5.42 7.41 15.33
CA LEU A 58 6.60 8.26 15.44
C LEU A 58 6.28 9.75 15.49
N SER A 59 5.33 10.22 14.69
CA SER A 59 4.86 11.62 14.70
C SER A 59 4.23 11.98 16.04
N LEU A 60 3.45 11.08 16.66
CA LEU A 60 2.89 11.32 17.99
C LEU A 60 3.95 11.43 19.08
N TRP A 61 4.99 10.61 18.99
CA TRP A 61 6.11 10.67 19.91
C TRP A 61 6.95 11.96 19.73
N GLN A 62 7.01 12.51 18.52
CA GLN A 62 7.79 13.71 18.21
C GLN A 62 7.02 15.02 18.48
N ASP A 63 5.72 15.06 18.20
CA ASP A 63 4.90 16.29 18.28
C ASP A 63 4.11 16.43 19.58
N GLY A 64 4.02 15.40 20.43
CA GLY A 64 3.34 15.46 21.72
C GLY A 64 1.81 15.59 21.66
N GLU A 65 1.18 15.95 20.54
CA GLU A 65 -0.28 16.00 20.37
C GLU A 65 -0.76 15.58 18.96
N LEU A 66 -1.86 14.83 18.95
CA LEU A 66 -2.46 14.11 17.82
C LEU A 66 -3.26 15.03 16.89
N LYS A 67 -2.93 15.04 15.59
CA LYS A 67 -3.90 15.36 14.52
C LYS A 67 -4.17 14.11 13.70
N SER A 68 -5.40 13.61 13.84
CA SER A 68 -5.93 12.43 13.14
C SER A 68 -5.82 12.59 11.63
N LEU A 69 -5.01 11.76 10.98
CA LEU A 69 -5.02 11.64 9.53
C LEU A 69 -6.18 10.72 9.17
N ASN A 70 -7.22 11.30 8.56
CA ASN A 70 -8.36 10.54 8.09
C ASN A 70 -7.96 9.83 6.79
N PRO A 71 -7.92 8.48 6.75
CA PRO A 71 -7.45 7.71 5.60
C PRO A 71 -8.38 7.75 4.37
N ASP A 72 -9.40 8.60 4.38
CA ASP A 72 -10.38 8.77 3.29
C ASP A 72 -9.90 9.78 2.21
N GLU A 73 -8.90 10.61 2.51
CA GLU A 73 -8.38 11.66 1.58
C GLU A 73 -7.24 11.18 0.67
N ALA A 74 -6.96 9.87 0.58
CA ALA A 74 -5.94 9.31 -0.32
C ALA A 74 -6.50 8.80 -1.67
N GLY A 75 -7.75 9.13 -1.99
CA GLY A 75 -8.48 8.57 -3.14
C GLY A 75 -9.15 9.57 -4.10
N SER A 76 -9.00 10.89 -3.93
CA SER A 76 -9.70 11.88 -4.77
C SER A 76 -8.74 12.87 -5.46
N THR A 77 -7.84 12.37 -6.30
CA THR A 77 -7.15 13.19 -7.30
C THR A 77 -7.16 12.51 -8.66
N ALA A 78 -8.34 12.35 -9.26
CA ALA A 78 -8.50 12.20 -10.72
C ALA A 78 -9.98 12.16 -11.14
N ARG A 79 -10.59 13.34 -11.36
CA ARG A 79 -11.51 13.52 -12.50
C ARG A 79 -11.60 15.00 -12.85
N GLY A 80 -11.26 15.30 -14.11
CA GLY A 80 -10.82 16.60 -14.58
C GLY A 80 -11.85 17.72 -14.46
N GLN A 81 -11.35 18.89 -14.04
CA GLN A 81 -11.92 20.16 -14.46
C GLN A 81 -11.28 20.50 -15.82
N GLY A 82 -12.02 20.28 -16.90
CA GLY A 82 -11.81 21.07 -18.10
C GLY A 82 -12.43 22.45 -17.85
N PRO A 83 -11.77 23.56 -18.20
CA PRO A 83 -12.38 24.88 -18.06
C PRO A 83 -13.62 24.96 -18.96
N GLN A 84 -14.75 25.22 -18.32
CA GLN A 84 -15.98 25.64 -18.95
C GLN A 84 -15.82 27.13 -19.28
N GLU A 85 -15.65 27.47 -20.55
CA GLU A 85 -15.92 28.81 -21.06
C GLU A 85 -17.03 28.69 -22.10
N ALA A 86 -18.17 29.27 -21.74
CA ALA A 86 -19.36 29.40 -22.53
C ALA A 86 -19.43 30.83 -23.08
N GLU A 87 -19.96 30.91 -24.31
CA GLU A 87 -20.50 32.09 -25.01
C GLU A 87 -19.52 33.14 -25.57
#